data_AF-A0A6N0GWT7-F1
#
_entry.id   AF-A0A6N0GWT7-F1
#
_cell.length_a   1.000
_cell.length_b   1.000
_cell.length_c   1.000
_cell.angle_alpha   90.00
_cell.angle_beta   90.00
_cell.angle_gamma   90.00
#
_symmetry.space_group_name_H-M   'P 1'
#
loop_
_entity.id
_entity.type
_entity.pdbx_description
1 polymer ?
#
loop_
_entity_poly.entity_id
_entity_poly.type
_entity_poly.pdbx_seq_one_letter_code
_entity_poly.pdbx_strand_id
1 'polypeptide(L)'
;MDWGNAIVRSKIIDASGTITCIEMDLNLEGDFRKTKKKITWLAQPTDEHPLVDVVLLDYDYLITKKKLEENDSVEDFATPVTEFREEAVADAGVKDLKKGDIMQFERKG
;
A
#
# COMPACT_ATOMS: atom_id res chain seq x y z
N MET A 1 -8.17 -7.73 -9.30
CA MET A 1 -7.21 -8.71 -8.75
C MET A 1 -7.87 -10.07 -8.71
N ASP A 2 -7.59 -10.88 -9.73
CA ASP A 2 -8.42 -12.05 -10.07
C ASP A 2 -7.54 -13.28 -10.32
N TRP A 3 -6.52 -13.47 -9.46
CA TRP A 3 -5.56 -14.57 -9.55
C TRP A 3 -5.94 -15.80 -8.70
N GLY A 4 -7.19 -15.86 -8.25
CA GLY A 4 -7.70 -16.98 -7.45
C GLY A 4 -7.43 -16.85 -5.95
N ASN A 5 -7.35 -17.99 -5.26
CA ASN A 5 -7.09 -18.05 -3.83
C ASN A 5 -5.72 -18.66 -3.54
N ALA A 6 -5.19 -18.35 -2.37
CA ALA A 6 -4.01 -19.00 -1.84
C ALA A 6 -4.26 -19.35 -0.36
N ILE A 7 -3.75 -20.50 0.06
CA ILE A 7 -3.94 -21.04 1.41
C ILE A 7 -2.60 -20.98 2.14
N VAL A 8 -2.52 -20.20 3.21
CA VAL A 8 -1.31 -20.14 4.05
C VAL A 8 -1.07 -21.51 4.70
N ARG A 9 0.16 -22.00 4.58
CA ARG A 9 0.61 -23.27 5.17
C ARG A 9 1.52 -23.05 6.36
N SER A 10 2.50 -22.18 6.18
CA SER A 10 3.52 -21.93 7.20
C SER A 10 3.98 -20.48 7.12
N LYS A 11 4.68 -20.06 8.16
CA LYS A 11 5.44 -18.81 8.19
C LYS A 11 6.80 -19.09 8.78
N ILE A 12 7.81 -18.41 8.27
CA ILE A 12 9.16 -18.44 8.82
C ILE A 12 9.37 -17.15 9.60
N ILE A 13 9.89 -17.29 10.82
CA ILE A 13 10.13 -16.19 11.74
C ILE A 13 11.62 -16.20 12.10
N ASP A 14 12.25 -15.03 12.08
CA ASP A 14 13.65 -14.88 12.48
C ASP A 14 13.83 -14.80 14.01
N ALA A 15 15.08 -14.69 14.47
CA ALA A 15 15.40 -14.61 15.90
C ALA A 15 14.82 -13.36 16.59
N SER A 16 14.45 -12.32 15.84
CA SER A 16 13.83 -11.09 16.37
C SER A 16 12.31 -11.20 16.53
N GLY A 17 11.70 -12.26 16.02
CA GLY A 17 10.24 -12.42 15.98
C GLY A 17 9.60 -11.85 14.70
N THR A 18 10.40 -11.41 13.72
CA THR A 18 9.91 -10.86 12.44
C THR A 18 9.58 -11.99 11.46
N ILE A 19 8.41 -11.90 10.81
CA ILE A 19 8.02 -12.84 9.73
C ILE A 19 8.83 -12.49 8.48
N THR A 20 9.64 -13.43 8.00
CA THR A 20 10.50 -13.25 6.81
C THR A 20 9.98 -13.97 5.58
N CYS A 21 9.12 -14.99 5.75
CA CYS A 21 8.51 -15.72 4.64
C CYS A 21 7.15 -16.29 5.05
N ILE A 22 6.26 -16.42 4.08
CA ILE A 22 4.97 -17.11 4.20
C ILE A 22 4.87 -18.10 3.05
N GLU A 23 4.70 -19.38 3.37
CA GLU A 23 4.47 -20.41 2.36
C GLU A 23 2.96 -20.57 2.14
N MET A 24 2.55 -20.62 0.88
CA MET A 24 1.15 -20.68 0.49
C MET A 24 0.95 -21.68 -0.65
N ASP A 25 -0.16 -22.41 -0.61
CA ASP A 25 -0.62 -23.21 -1.75
C ASP A 25 -1.55 -22.38 -2.62
N LEU A 26 -1.26 -22.33 -3.92
CA LEU A 26 -2.17 -21.76 -4.89
C LEU A 26 -3.41 -22.64 -5.06
N ASN A 27 -4.59 -22.04 -4.96
CA ASN A 27 -5.89 -22.70 -5.08
C ASN A 27 -6.77 -21.92 -6.08
N LEU A 28 -6.54 -22.14 -7.37
CA LEU A 28 -7.25 -21.44 -8.45
C LEU A 28 -8.72 -21.86 -8.58
N GLU A 29 -9.05 -23.08 -8.15
CA GLU A 29 -10.44 -23.59 -8.13
C GLU A 29 -11.26 -23.03 -6.96
N GLY A 30 -10.62 -22.28 -6.06
CA GLY A 30 -11.26 -21.66 -4.91
C GLY A 30 -12.30 -20.60 -5.28
N ASP A 31 -13.36 -20.51 -4.46
CA ASP A 31 -14.35 -19.44 -4.57
C ASP A 31 -13.86 -18.18 -3.84
N PHE A 32 -13.32 -17.24 -4.63
CA PHE A 32 -12.78 -15.98 -4.11
C PHE A 32 -13.79 -15.13 -3.32
N ARG A 33 -15.10 -15.33 -3.52
CA ARG A 33 -16.14 -14.62 -2.77
C ARG A 33 -16.18 -15.05 -1.30
N LYS A 34 -15.75 -16.28 -1.00
CA LYS A 34 -15.68 -16.82 0.37
C LYS A 34 -14.41 -16.38 1.10
N THR A 35 -13.44 -15.82 0.39
CA THR A 35 -12.16 -15.39 0.94
C THR A 35 -12.30 -14.02 1.62
N LYS A 36 -12.23 -14.02 2.96
CA LYS A 36 -12.39 -12.81 3.78
C LYS A 36 -11.23 -11.82 3.68
N LYS A 37 -10.02 -12.30 3.44
CA LYS A 37 -8.80 -11.48 3.41
C LYS A 37 -8.34 -11.33 1.96
N LYS A 38 -8.22 -10.08 1.51
CA LYS A 38 -7.72 -9.74 0.18
C LYS A 38 -6.46 -8.90 0.34
N ILE A 39 -5.44 -9.23 -0.41
CA ILE A 39 -4.14 -8.55 -0.40
C ILE A 39 -3.79 -8.11 -1.81
N THR A 40 -2.94 -7.11 -1.94
CA THR A 40 -2.20 -6.82 -3.17
C THR A 40 -0.82 -7.47 -3.10
N TRP A 41 -0.22 -7.78 -4.24
CA TRP A 41 1.09 -8.41 -4.32
C TRP A 41 1.84 -7.95 -5.57
N LEU A 42 3.15 -8.06 -5.52
CA LEU A 42 4.06 -7.87 -6.65
C LEU A 42 4.81 -9.18 -6.86
N ALA A 43 5.06 -9.52 -8.12
CA ALA A 43 5.88 -10.69 -8.44
C ALA A 43 7.31 -10.48 -7.92
N GLN A 44 8.00 -11.59 -7.65
CA GLN A 44 9.43 -11.51 -7.36
C GLN A 44 10.16 -10.88 -8.55
N PRO A 45 11.00 -9.85 -8.32
CA PRO A 45 11.69 -9.17 -9.41
C PRO A 45 12.62 -10.11 -10.18
N THR A 46 12.69 -9.90 -11.49
CA THR A 46 13.70 -10.49 -12.39
C THR A 46 14.40 -9.39 -13.19
N ASP A 47 15.48 -9.71 -13.90
CA ASP A 47 16.17 -8.74 -14.76
C ASP A 47 15.25 -8.20 -15.87
N GLU A 48 14.35 -9.03 -16.40
CA GLU A 48 13.36 -8.65 -17.41
C GLU A 48 12.16 -7.88 -16.82
N HIS A 49 11.82 -8.17 -15.57
CA HIS A 49 10.68 -7.58 -14.86
C HIS A 49 11.11 -7.03 -13.48
N PRO A 50 11.86 -5.91 -13.45
CA PRO A 50 12.30 -5.32 -12.20
C PRO A 50 11.16 -4.56 -11.51
N LEU A 51 11.18 -4.56 -10.19
CA LEU A 51 10.38 -3.62 -9.41
C LEU A 51 11.02 -2.23 -9.44
N VAL A 52 10.25 -1.22 -9.04
CA VAL A 52 10.64 0.19 -9.08
C VAL A 52 10.56 0.75 -7.67
N ASP A 53 11.66 1.31 -7.19
CA ASP A 53 11.66 2.04 -5.93
C ASP A 53 10.85 3.33 -6.09
N VAL A 54 9.90 3.53 -5.18
CA VAL A 54 9.02 4.69 -5.15
C VAL A 54 8.94 5.24 -3.73
N VAL A 55 8.62 6.53 -3.62
CA VAL A 55 8.23 7.14 -2.36
C VAL A 55 6.76 7.51 -2.46
N LEU A 56 5.94 6.89 -1.61
CA LEU A 56 4.53 7.22 -1.48
C LEU A 56 4.42 8.44 -0.55
N LEU A 57 3.71 9.46 -1.02
CA LEU A 57 3.42 10.67 -0.26
C LEU A 57 1.93 10.68 0.06
N ASP A 58 1.60 10.33 1.30
CA ASP A 58 0.25 10.41 1.83
C ASP A 58 0.07 11.76 2.53
N TYR A 59 -1.08 12.41 2.33
CA TYR A 59 -1.35 13.74 2.86
C TYR A 59 -2.56 13.76 3.79
N ASP A 60 -2.44 14.45 4.93
CA ASP A 60 -3.56 14.71 5.85
C ASP A 60 -4.20 16.08 5.58
N TYR A 61 -5.29 16.36 6.28
CA TYR A 61 -5.88 17.68 6.35
C TYR A 61 -4.89 18.70 6.91
N LEU A 62 -4.87 19.91 6.33
CA LEU A 62 -4.02 21.00 6.81
C LEU A 62 -4.42 21.53 8.19
N ILE A 63 -5.70 21.41 8.54
CA ILE A 63 -6.25 21.86 9.81
C ILE A 63 -7.07 20.75 10.47
N THR A 64 -7.04 20.74 11.80
CA THR A 64 -7.74 19.78 12.66
C THR A 64 -9.21 20.16 12.90
N LYS A 65 -9.59 21.41 12.61
CA LYS A 65 -10.96 21.93 12.77
C LYS A 65 -11.67 22.02 11.42
N LYS A 66 -12.85 21.40 11.30
CA LYS A 66 -13.65 21.37 10.07
C LYS A 66 -13.97 22.75 9.50
N LYS A 67 -14.20 23.74 10.37
CA LYS A 67 -14.48 25.13 10.03
C LYS A 67 -13.95 26.03 11.13
N LEU A 68 -13.14 27.02 10.74
CA LEU A 68 -12.69 28.08 11.65
C LEU A 68 -13.81 29.12 11.80
N GLU A 69 -13.94 29.63 13.02
CA GLU A 69 -14.83 30.74 13.39
C GLU A 69 -14.05 32.05 13.36
N GLU A 70 -14.75 33.19 13.39
CA GLU A 70 -14.14 34.52 13.19
C GLU A 70 -13.00 34.86 14.17
N ASN A 71 -12.99 34.27 15.36
CA ASN A 71 -12.00 34.52 16.40
C ASN A 71 -10.95 33.42 16.55
N ASP A 72 -10.94 32.42 15.66
CA ASP A 72 -9.91 31.37 15.68
C ASP A 72 -8.63 31.82 14.96
N SER A 73 -7.46 31.45 15.51
CA SER A 73 -6.19 31.54 14.80
C SER A 73 -5.91 30.22 14.07
N VAL A 74 -5.49 30.28 12.80
CA VAL A 74 -5.21 29.07 11.99
C VAL A 74 -4.09 28.24 12.64
N GLU A 75 -3.11 28.91 13.22
CA GLU A 75 -1.94 28.33 13.87
C GLU A 75 -2.33 27.39 15.02
N ASP A 76 -3.41 27.71 15.74
CA ASP A 76 -3.92 26.90 16.86
C ASP A 76 -4.54 25.58 16.39
N PHE A 77 -4.93 25.49 15.11
CA PHE A 77 -5.60 24.33 14.52
C PHE A 77 -4.78 23.66 13.42
N ALA A 78 -3.56 24.11 13.15
CA ALA A 78 -2.68 23.51 12.16
C ALA A 78 -2.38 22.04 12.52
N THR A 79 -2.54 21.14 11.55
CA THR A 79 -2.21 19.72 11.75
C THR A 79 -0.69 19.57 11.90
N PRO A 80 -0.17 18.95 12.99
CA PRO A 80 1.26 18.91 13.25
C PRO A 80 2.09 18.15 12.18
N VAL A 81 1.48 17.14 11.56
CA VAL A 81 2.09 16.33 10.50
C VAL A 81 1.07 16.14 9.40
N THR A 82 1.35 16.70 8.22
CA THR A 82 0.44 16.69 7.06
C THR A 82 0.96 15.88 5.89
N GLU A 83 2.24 15.50 5.89
CA GLU A 83 2.86 14.67 4.86
C GLU A 83 3.51 13.45 5.52
N PHE A 84 3.16 12.27 5.02
CA PHE A 84 3.75 11.01 5.42
C PHE A 84 4.50 10.44 4.23
N ARG A 85 5.77 10.08 4.45
CA ARG A 85 6.64 9.50 3.42
C ARG A 85 6.86 8.04 3.72
N GLU A 86 6.57 7.20 2.75
CA GLU A 86 6.79 5.76 2.83
C GLU A 86 7.63 5.31 1.64
N GLU A 87 8.82 4.77 1.90
CA GLU A 87 9.61 4.08 0.88
C GLU A 87 8.93 2.75 0.56
N ALA A 88 8.74 2.48 -0.73
CA ALA A 88 8.05 1.30 -1.21
C ALA A 88 8.63 0.83 -2.56
N VAL A 89 8.13 -0.33 -3.01
CA VAL A 89 8.39 -0.86 -4.35
C VAL A 89 7.08 -0.95 -5.12
N ALA A 90 7.13 -0.69 -6.42
CA ALA A 90 5.98 -0.73 -7.33
C ALA A 90 6.28 -1.55 -8.60
N ASP A 91 5.21 -1.91 -9.31
CA ASP A 91 5.30 -2.56 -10.63
C ASP A 91 5.99 -1.64 -11.66
N ALA A 92 6.65 -2.24 -12.65
CA ALA A 92 7.38 -1.53 -13.71
C ALA A 92 6.52 -0.50 -14.47
N GLY A 93 5.20 -0.71 -14.57
CA GLY A 93 4.29 0.18 -15.27
C GLY A 93 4.24 1.61 -14.72
N VAL A 94 4.69 1.84 -13.47
CA VAL A 94 4.73 3.22 -12.92
C VAL A 94 5.79 4.11 -13.57
N LYS A 95 6.78 3.53 -14.26
CA LYS A 95 7.87 4.28 -14.91
C LYS A 95 7.39 5.18 -16.04
N ASP A 96 6.29 4.81 -16.69
CA ASP A 96 5.76 5.51 -17.85
C ASP A 96 4.75 6.60 -17.48
N LEU A 97 4.42 6.73 -16.19
CA LEU A 97 3.50 7.74 -15.68
C LEU A 97 4.09 9.14 -15.83
N LYS A 98 3.22 10.07 -16.19
CA LYS A 98 3.53 11.49 -16.29
C LYS A 98 2.93 12.23 -15.11
N LYS A 99 3.49 13.40 -14.82
CA LYS A 99 2.93 14.29 -13.80
C LYS A 99 1.48 14.63 -14.16
N GLY A 100 0.57 14.34 -13.22
CA GLY A 100 -0.86 14.58 -13.38
C GLY A 100 -1.65 13.34 -13.83
N ASP A 101 -0.97 12.24 -14.17
CA ASP A 101 -1.66 10.96 -14.38
C ASP A 101 -2.30 10.50 -13.07
N ILE A 102 -3.52 9.98 -13.18
CA ILE A 102 -4.30 9.48 -12.06
C ILE A 102 -4.42 7.97 -12.20
N MET A 103 -3.95 7.26 -11.19
CA MET A 103 -4.07 5.82 -11.06
C MET A 103 -4.41 5.47 -9.62
N GLN A 104 -4.81 4.22 -9.41
CA GLN A 104 -5.08 3.67 -8.08
C GLN A 104 -4.06 2.59 -7.78
N PHE A 105 -3.41 2.69 -6.63
CA PHE A 105 -2.71 1.55 -6.06
C PHE A 105 -3.75 0.70 -5.32
N GLU A 106 -4.00 -0.50 -5.84
CA GLU A 106 -4.97 -1.44 -5.30
C GLU A 106 -4.82 -1.60 -3.79
N ARG A 107 -5.87 -1.19 -3.06
CA ARG A 107 -5.97 -1.26 -1.59
C ARG A 107 -5.01 -0.34 -0.80
N LYS A 108 -4.37 0.64 -1.43
CA LYS A 108 -3.56 1.69 -0.77
C LYS A 108 -4.16 3.09 -0.94
N GLY A 109 -4.86 3.35 -2.05
CA GLY A 109 -5.58 4.60 -2.34
C GLY A 109 -6.04 4.63 -3.80
#